data_AF-A0A941PXI7-F1
#
_entry.id   AF-A0A941PXI7-F1
#
_cell.length_a   1.000
_cell.length_b   1.000
_cell.length_c   1.000
_cell.angle_alpha   90.00
_cell.angle_beta   90.00
_cell.angle_gamma   90.00
#
_symmetry.space_group_name_H-M   'P 1'
#
loop_
_entity.id
_entity.type
_entity.pdbx_description
1 polymer ?
#
loop_
_entity_poly.entity_id
_entity_poly.type
_entity_poly.pdbx_seq_one_letter_code
_entity_poly.pdbx_strand_id
1 'polypeptide(L)'
;MSAVQRIDRLWWAMLAATAASWWIGETGLWTGPLWPLLTVFGLSLFKGLAIALDFMELRGAPAVWRRFVVGWLLLVILAVVALHLGSR
;
A
#
# COMPACT_ATOMS: atom_id res chain seq x y z
N MET A 1 -11.52 19.54 -9.59
CA MET A 1 -10.51 19.57 -8.50
C MET A 1 -9.19 19.94 -9.13
N SER A 2 -8.48 20.93 -8.59
CA SER A 2 -7.15 21.29 -9.13
C SER A 2 -6.13 20.19 -8.82
N ALA A 3 -5.07 20.08 -9.62
CA ALA A 3 -4.01 19.08 -9.41
C ALA A 3 -3.37 19.22 -8.03
N VAL A 4 -3.21 20.46 -7.55
CA VAL A 4 -2.69 20.80 -6.21
C VAL A 4 -3.57 20.20 -5.10
N GLN A 5 -4.90 20.39 -5.18
CA GLN A 5 -5.84 19.81 -4.21
C GLN A 5 -5.80 18.27 -4.16
N ARG A 6 -5.44 17.61 -5.26
CA ARG A 6 -5.31 16.15 -5.30
C ARG A 6 -4.06 15.68 -4.56
N ILE A 7 -2.94 16.37 -4.76
CA ILE A 7 -1.66 16.05 -4.13
C ILE A 7 -1.74 16.28 -2.62
N ASP A 8 -2.33 17.39 -2.17
CA ASP A 8 -2.49 17.67 -0.72
C ASP A 8 -3.29 16.59 0.00
N ARG A 9 -4.36 16.09 -0.64
CA ARG A 9 -5.17 14.99 -0.10
C ARG A 9 -4.39 13.67 -0.06
N LEU A 10 -3.65 13.36 -1.12
CA LEU A 10 -2.79 12.18 -1.15
C LEU A 10 -1.72 12.25 -0.07
N TRP A 11 -1.13 13.41 0.14
CA TRP A 11 -0.15 13.64 1.20
C TRP A 11 -0.74 13.37 2.58
N TRP A 12 -1.92 13.93 2.89
CA TRP A 12 -2.62 13.65 4.15
C TRP A 12 -2.99 12.17 4.30
N ALA A 13 -3.45 11.53 3.22
CA ALA A 13 -3.75 10.10 3.23
C ALA A 13 -2.49 9.25 3.48
N MET A 14 -1.32 9.64 2.96
CA MET A 14 -0.05 8.96 3.21
C MET A 14 0.40 9.10 4.67
N LEU A 15 0.22 10.27 5.28
CA LEU A 15 0.49 10.46 6.71
C LEU A 15 -0.42 9.59 7.56
N ALA A 16 -1.73 9.61 7.29
CA ALA A 16 -2.70 8.79 8.02
C ALA A 16 -2.39 7.29 7.88
N ALA A 17 -2.07 6.84 6.67
CA ALA A 17 -1.68 5.46 6.40
C ALA A 17 -0.41 5.07 7.19
N THR A 18 0.56 5.98 7.29
CA THR A 18 1.81 5.74 8.02
C THR A 18 1.56 5.66 9.53
N ALA A 19 0.81 6.61 10.10
CA ALA A 19 0.44 6.60 11.51
C ALA A 19 -0.34 5.32 11.88
N ALA A 20 -1.29 4.91 11.04
CA ALA A 20 -2.06 3.69 11.24
C ALA A 20 -1.17 2.43 11.20
N SER A 21 -0.29 2.30 10.19
CA SER A 21 0.61 1.16 10.10
C SER A 21 1.62 1.09 11.25
N TRP A 22 2.11 2.25 11.71
CA TRP A 22 3.02 2.35 12.84
C TRP A 22 2.33 1.93 14.14
N TRP A 23 1.13 2.46 14.40
CA TRP A 23 0.34 2.11 15.57
C TRP A 23 0.07 0.60 15.65
N ILE A 24 -0.35 0.00 14.53
CA ILE A 24 -0.55 -1.47 14.47
C ILE A 24 0.74 -2.21 14.81
N GLY A 25 1.89 -1.73 14.33
CA GLY A 25 3.17 -2.33 14.63
C GLY A 25 3.56 -2.29 16.09
N GLU A 26 3.29 -1.18 16.76
CA GLU A 26 3.63 -0.97 18.17
C GLU A 26 2.71 -1.76 19.11
N THR A 27 1.45 -1.96 18.74
CA THR A 27 0.47 -2.69 19.59
C THR A 27 0.77 -4.18 19.73
N GLY A 28 1.71 -4.75 18.97
CA GLY A 28 2.09 -6.16 19.10
C GLY A 28 1.00 -7.16 18.67
N LEU A 29 -0.06 -6.70 17.98
CA LEU A 29 -1.24 -7.49 17.59
C LEU A 29 -0.97 -8.58 16.52
N TRP A 30 0.29 -8.89 16.25
CA TRP A 30 0.75 -9.74 15.14
C TRP A 30 0.46 -11.23 15.32
N THR A 31 0.32 -11.69 16.57
CA THR A 31 0.11 -13.11 16.93
C THR A 31 -1.35 -13.50 17.06
N GLY A 32 -2.29 -12.54 16.99
CA GLY A 32 -3.71 -12.78 17.20
C GLY A 32 -4.53 -12.69 15.91
N PRO A 33 -5.43 -11.70 15.80
CA PRO A 33 -6.38 -11.63 14.69
C PRO A 33 -5.72 -11.49 13.31
N LEU A 34 -6.46 -11.83 12.24
CA LEU A 34 -6.00 -11.66 10.86
C LEU A 34 -6.10 -10.21 10.36
N TRP A 35 -6.93 -9.38 11.01
CA TRP A 35 -7.19 -8.01 10.55
C TRP A 35 -5.94 -7.10 10.53
N PRO A 36 -4.99 -7.14 11.50
CA PRO A 36 -3.81 -6.27 11.47
C PRO A 36 -2.94 -6.53 10.24
N LEU A 37 -2.79 -7.81 9.88
CA LEU A 37 -2.10 -8.25 8.67
C LEU A 37 -2.77 -7.65 7.42
N LEU A 38 -4.08 -7.85 7.26
CA LEU A 38 -4.83 -7.34 6.12
C LEU A 38 -4.79 -5.81 6.05
N THR A 39 -4.87 -5.12 7.19
CA THR A 39 -4.81 -3.66 7.24
C THR A 39 -3.44 -3.15 6.79
N VAL A 40 -2.34 -3.71 7.31
CA VAL A 40 -0.97 -3.27 6.95
C VAL A 40 -0.68 -3.53 5.47
N PHE A 41 -1.07 -4.68 4.93
CA PHE A 41 -0.90 -4.97 3.51
C PHE A 41 -1.84 -4.16 2.62
N GLY A 42 -3.07 -3.90 3.06
CA GLY A 42 -4.00 -3.00 2.38
C GLY A 42 -3.47 -1.56 2.32
N LEU A 43 -2.91 -1.05 3.42
CA LEU A 43 -2.25 0.25 3.46
C LEU A 43 -1.00 0.28 2.57
N SER A 44 -0.22 -0.80 2.55
CA SER A 44 0.95 -0.92 1.66
C SER A 44 0.56 -0.87 0.18
N LEU A 45 -0.51 -1.58 -0.20
CA LEU A 45 -1.06 -1.52 -1.56
C LEU A 45 -1.54 -0.11 -1.91
N PHE A 46 -2.30 0.53 -1.02
CA PHE A 46 -2.78 1.89 -1.22
C PHE A 46 -1.63 2.88 -1.43
N LYS A 47 -0.61 2.85 -0.56
CA LYS A 47 0.57 3.71 -0.67
C LYS A 47 1.34 3.45 -1.97
N GLY A 48 1.59 2.18 -2.30
CA GLY A 48 2.28 1.81 -3.53
C GLY A 48 1.55 2.26 -4.79
N LEU A 49 0.21 2.12 -4.84
CA LEU A 49 -0.61 2.60 -5.95
C LEU A 49 -0.59 4.12 -6.07
N ALA A 50 -0.72 4.84 -4.96
CA ALA A 50 -0.65 6.30 -4.94
C ALA A 50 0.70 6.80 -5.48
N ILE A 51 1.81 6.22 -5.02
CA ILE A 51 3.15 6.59 -5.48
C ILE A 51 3.32 6.26 -6.97
N ALA A 52 3.03 5.02 -7.37
CA ALA A 52 3.23 4.59 -8.75
C ALA A 52 2.40 5.45 -9.72
N LEU A 53 1.11 5.61 -9.45
CA LEU A 53 0.19 6.26 -10.38
C LEU A 53 0.30 7.78 -10.39
N ASP A 54 0.48 8.41 -9.23
CA ASP A 54 0.44 9.88 -9.11
C ASP A 54 1.82 10.54 -8.95
N PHE A 55 2.77 9.91 -8.25
CA PHE A 55 4.10 10.50 -8.05
C PHE A 55 5.10 10.09 -9.14
N MET A 56 5.04 8.84 -9.60
CA MET A 56 5.86 8.36 -10.72
C MET A 56 5.19 8.59 -12.08
N GLU A 57 4.02 9.24 -12.09
CA GLU A 57 3.20 9.57 -13.27
C GLU A 57 2.90 8.36 -14.19
N LEU A 58 2.90 7.13 -13.66
CA LEU A 58 2.61 5.91 -14.46
C LEU A 58 1.18 5.91 -15.03
N ARG A 59 0.30 6.83 -14.61
CA ARG A 59 -0.99 7.06 -15.27
C ARG A 59 -0.84 7.42 -16.75
N GLY A 60 0.18 8.23 -17.09
CA GLY A 60 0.47 8.65 -18.47
C GLY A 60 1.39 7.69 -19.24
N ALA A 61 2.04 6.76 -18.54
CA ALA A 61 2.95 5.80 -19.15
C ALA A 61 2.23 4.69 -19.95
N PRO A 62 2.93 3.99 -20.86
CA PRO A 62 2.38 2.85 -21.57
C PRO A 62 1.80 1.80 -20.61
N ALA A 63 0.66 1.22 -20.98
CA ALA A 63 -0.09 0.31 -20.11
C ALA A 63 0.71 -0.92 -19.65
N VAL A 64 1.71 -1.36 -20.44
CA VAL A 64 2.60 -2.47 -20.08
C VAL A 64 3.37 -2.16 -18.79
N TRP A 65 3.99 -0.98 -18.70
CA TRP A 65 4.76 -0.57 -17.52
C TRP A 65 3.87 -0.39 -16.29
N ARG A 66 2.71 0.25 -16.47
CA ARG A 66 1.73 0.40 -15.39
C ARG A 66 1.26 -0.95 -14.85
N ARG A 67 0.92 -1.90 -15.73
CA ARG A 67 0.49 -3.24 -15.34
C ARG A 67 1.62 -4.03 -14.70
N PHE A 68 2.83 -3.91 -15.21
CA PHE A 68 4.00 -4.58 -14.64
C PHE A 68 4.27 -4.12 -13.21
N VAL A 69 4.33 -2.81 -12.95
CA VAL A 69 4.58 -2.27 -11.60
C VAL A 69 3.46 -2.62 -10.63
N VAL A 70 2.20 -2.44 -11.03
CA VAL A 70 1.04 -2.76 -10.17
C VAL A 70 0.93 -4.27 -9.93
N GLY A 71 1.13 -5.08 -10.98
CA GLY A 71 1.11 -6.53 -10.89
C GLY A 71 2.23 -7.05 -9.99
N TRP A 72 3.43 -6.47 -10.09
CA TRP A 72 4.55 -6.80 -9.22
C TRP A 72 4.27 -6.46 -7.76
N LEU A 73 3.72 -5.27 -7.48
CA LEU A 73 3.32 -4.88 -6.13
C LEU A 73 2.30 -5.88 -5.53
N LEU A 74 1.28 -6.25 -6.31
CA LEU A 74 0.29 -7.24 -5.88
C LEU A 74 0.93 -8.61 -5.63
N LEU A 75 1.82 -9.06 -6.52
CA LEU A 75 2.52 -10.32 -6.39
C LEU A 75 3.37 -10.36 -5.11
N VAL A 76 4.13 -9.30 -4.81
CA VAL A 76 4.94 -9.22 -3.60
C VAL A 76 4.06 -9.25 -2.35
N ILE A 77 2.97 -8.48 -2.34
CA ILE A 77 2.03 -8.47 -1.20
C ILE A 77 1.44 -9.87 -0.97
N LEU A 78 0.96 -10.53 -2.03
CA LEU A 78 0.39 -11.87 -1.94
C LEU A 78 1.42 -12.90 -1.48
N ALA A 79 2.66 -12.83 -2.00
CA ALA A 79 3.74 -13.71 -1.61
C ALA A 79 4.07 -13.56 -0.11
N VAL A 80 4.20 -12.33 0.39
CA VAL A 80 4.51 -12.10 1.81
C VAL A 80 3.34 -12.54 2.70
N VAL A 81 2.10 -12.25 2.32
CA VAL A 81 0.92 -12.73 3.06
C VAL A 81 0.88 -14.26 3.11
N ALA A 82 1.10 -14.93 1.97
CA ALA A 82 1.11 -16.39 1.90
C ALA A 82 2.23 -16.99 2.77
N LEU A 83 3.45 -16.43 2.71
CA LEU A 83 4.58 -16.87 3.54
C LEU A 83 4.29 -16.69 5.03
N HIS A 84 3.69 -15.55 5.41
CA HIS A 84 3.32 -15.29 6.80
C HIS A 84 2.26 -16.27 7.31
N LEU A 85 1.27 -16.60 6.48
CA LEU A 85 0.24 -17.59 6.83
C LEU A 85 0.79 -19.01 6.91
N GLY A 86 1.77 -19.37 6.07
CA GLY A 86 2.41 -20.68 6.09
C GLY A 86 3.45 -20.87 7.21
N SER A 87 3.92 -19.76 7.81
CA SER A 87 4.90 -19.79 8.92
C SER A 87 4.25 -19.80 10.32
N ARG A 88 2.92 -19.82 10.39
CA ARG A 88 2.14 -19.97 11.62
C ARG A 88 1.86 -21.44 11.92
#